data_AF-A0A3D5C1U7-F1
#
_entry.id   AF-A0A3D5C1U7-F1
#
_cell.length_a   1.000
_cell.length_b   1.000
_cell.length_c   1.000
_cell.angle_alpha   90.00
_cell.angle_beta   90.00
_cell.angle_gamma   90.00
#
_symmetry.space_group_name_H-M   'P 1'
#
loop_
_entity.id
_entity.type
_entity.pdbx_description
1 polymer ?
#
loop_
_entity_poly.entity_id
_entity_poly.type
_entity_poly.pdbx_seq_one_letter_code
_entity_poly.pdbx_strand_id
1 'polypeptide(L)'
;DRVTAPDLMRVAERNGFTSATLGAPFIAADGFNGTDDVHVDLPEGYILQEAYIAKALALADSAIVLTHFKGHPLGMVGGSIKNMGIGAQSKRGKYNVHMGGHPTYSLPATVIEHPEHVNDTVLNAIPDLCPYGALERNNGTYQWHRDKCTSCLGCLGLLVSNGVWETPVRYYAAQQAAMADGALAAIKALKGKVGFLNFAIDISPRCDCVDHADTALVPHVGIFAGRDPVALDQACLDAVVASQGTPGSAADDWGVMGAGDHKFAHASGVSPDVIGMSEEIQIKTAVKNGLGSAEYELVEVEPHDTNHAYLDPMDRRKVGLKYGPLYKRENPFPEERHDGFGFDRRTEIDIEAVM
;
A
#
# COMPACT_ATOMS: atom_id res chain seq x y z
N ASP A 1 4.87 -14.59 -3.50
CA ASP A 1 6.29 -14.15 -3.66
C ASP A 1 6.51 -12.70 -3.25
N ARG A 2 6.69 -12.42 -1.96
CA ARG A 2 7.08 -11.09 -1.43
C ARG A 2 8.00 -11.22 -0.21
N VAL A 3 8.94 -12.17 -0.28
CA VAL A 3 9.76 -12.55 0.86
C VAL A 3 11.12 -11.88 0.81
N THR A 4 11.77 -11.85 -0.35
CA THR A 4 13.12 -11.29 -0.53
C THR A 4 13.08 -10.08 -1.47
N ALA A 5 14.16 -9.29 -1.51
CA ALA A 5 14.28 -8.18 -2.45
C ALA A 5 14.09 -8.62 -3.93
N PRO A 6 14.67 -9.74 -4.41
CA PRO A 6 14.35 -10.26 -5.74
C PRO A 6 12.87 -10.55 -5.96
N ASP A 7 12.16 -11.06 -4.95
CA ASP A 7 10.72 -11.31 -5.08
C ASP A 7 9.94 -10.00 -5.21
N LEU A 8 10.28 -8.99 -4.39
CA LEU A 8 9.69 -7.66 -4.46
C LEU A 8 9.95 -7.00 -5.81
N MET A 9 11.17 -7.11 -6.35
CA MET A 9 11.51 -6.60 -7.68
C MET A 9 10.67 -7.25 -8.77
N ARG A 10 10.51 -8.58 -8.76
CA ARG A 10 9.65 -9.28 -9.72
C ARG A 10 8.20 -8.83 -9.63
N VAL A 11 7.67 -8.62 -8.42
CA VAL A 11 6.31 -8.10 -8.23
C VAL A 11 6.20 -6.66 -8.73
N ALA A 12 7.19 -5.81 -8.45
CA ALA A 12 7.24 -4.45 -8.96
C ALA A 12 7.21 -4.41 -10.50
N GLU A 13 8.06 -5.23 -11.14
CA GLU A 13 8.12 -5.36 -12.59
C GLU A 13 6.80 -5.86 -13.20
N ARG A 14 6.16 -6.87 -12.59
CA ARG A 14 4.84 -7.37 -13.02
C ARG A 14 3.74 -6.30 -12.96
N ASN A 15 3.88 -5.31 -12.09
CA ASN A 15 2.95 -4.19 -11.95
C ASN A 15 3.43 -2.93 -12.68
N GLY A 16 4.46 -3.02 -13.54
CA GLY A 16 4.94 -1.90 -14.34
C GLY A 16 5.82 -0.90 -13.58
N PHE A 17 6.17 -1.16 -12.32
CA PHE A 17 7.10 -0.35 -11.52
C PHE A 17 8.57 -0.62 -11.90
N THR A 18 8.88 -0.46 -13.18
CA THR A 18 10.24 -0.59 -13.72
C THR A 18 10.91 0.76 -13.82
N SER A 19 12.24 0.79 -13.90
CA SER A 19 12.98 2.02 -14.16
C SER A 19 12.65 2.68 -15.49
N ALA A 20 12.23 1.90 -16.49
CA ALA A 20 11.78 2.42 -17.77
C ALA A 20 10.44 3.17 -17.67
N THR A 21 9.50 2.65 -16.88
CA THR A 21 8.17 3.27 -16.69
C THR A 21 8.22 4.44 -15.72
N LEU A 22 8.96 4.29 -14.63
CA LEU A 22 9.00 5.28 -13.54
C LEU A 22 10.02 6.40 -13.77
N GLY A 23 10.99 6.20 -14.68
CA GLY A 23 12.16 7.09 -14.81
C GLY A 23 13.09 7.06 -13.59
N ALA A 24 12.88 6.11 -12.65
CA ALA A 24 13.64 5.96 -11.42
C ALA A 24 13.77 4.48 -11.03
N PRO A 25 14.87 4.06 -10.37
CA PRO A 25 15.06 2.66 -9.99
C PRO A 25 14.06 2.23 -8.90
N PHE A 26 13.64 0.97 -8.95
CA PHE A 26 12.97 0.31 -7.83
C PHE A 26 14.00 -0.19 -6.83
N ILE A 27 13.77 0.06 -5.54
CA ILE A 27 14.65 -0.36 -4.45
C ILE A 27 13.81 -1.03 -3.36
N ALA A 28 14.18 -2.25 -2.97
CA ALA A 28 13.70 -2.86 -1.73
C ALA A 28 14.45 -2.23 -0.54
N ALA A 29 13.79 -1.29 0.15
CA ALA A 29 14.45 -0.39 1.10
C ALA A 29 15.01 -1.07 2.36
N ASP A 30 14.56 -2.28 2.69
CA ASP A 30 14.98 -3.10 3.83
C ASP A 30 15.99 -4.20 3.43
N GLY A 31 16.57 -4.12 2.23
CA GLY A 31 17.66 -4.98 1.77
C GLY A 31 17.24 -6.40 1.37
N PHE A 32 18.23 -7.24 1.05
CA PHE A 32 17.99 -8.54 0.38
C PHE A 32 17.01 -9.46 1.14
N ASN A 33 17.21 -9.60 2.45
CA ASN A 33 16.37 -10.42 3.32
C ASN A 33 15.32 -9.62 4.10
N GLY A 34 15.18 -8.31 3.87
CA GLY A 34 14.26 -7.44 4.59
C GLY A 34 14.67 -7.15 6.05
N THR A 35 15.98 -7.15 6.32
CA THR A 35 16.59 -7.03 7.65
C THR A 35 17.56 -5.85 7.78
N ASP A 36 17.70 -5.05 6.72
CA ASP A 36 18.51 -3.84 6.75
C ASP A 36 17.66 -2.70 7.30
N ASP A 37 17.80 -2.46 8.60
CA ASP A 37 17.02 -1.47 9.34
C ASP A 37 17.87 -0.52 10.19
N VAL A 38 17.24 0.59 10.53
CA VAL A 38 17.66 1.53 11.56
C VAL A 38 16.67 1.42 12.72
N HIS A 39 17.22 1.20 13.92
CA HIS A 39 16.46 1.24 15.16
C HIS A 39 16.10 2.70 15.51
N VAL A 40 14.85 2.91 15.90
CA VAL A 40 14.33 4.23 16.27
C VAL A 40 13.63 4.11 17.63
N ASP A 41 14.11 4.86 18.61
CA ASP A 41 13.48 4.99 19.92
C ASP A 41 12.14 5.75 19.81
N LEU A 42 11.12 5.21 20.48
CA LEU A 42 9.76 5.74 20.49
C LEU A 42 9.16 5.75 21.91
N PRO A 43 9.80 6.36 22.93
CA PRO A 43 9.26 6.40 24.29
C PRO A 43 7.87 7.06 24.38
N GLU A 44 7.50 7.88 23.40
CA GLU A 44 6.18 8.52 23.28
C GLU A 44 5.14 7.69 22.53
N GLY A 45 5.50 6.52 22.01
CA GLY A 45 4.57 5.64 21.30
C GLY A 45 3.45 5.14 22.21
N TYR A 46 2.28 4.93 21.63
CA TYR A 46 1.08 4.50 22.35
C TYR A 46 1.19 3.04 22.84
N ILE A 47 1.74 2.16 22.02
CA ILE A 47 1.98 0.74 22.31
C ILE A 47 3.41 0.29 21.99
N LEU A 48 4.02 0.80 20.91
CA LEU A 48 5.41 0.50 20.57
C LEU A 48 6.34 1.50 21.24
N GLN A 49 7.41 1.01 21.87
CA GLN A 49 8.46 1.86 22.45
C GLN A 49 9.70 1.98 21.56
N GLU A 50 9.73 1.22 20.46
CA GLU A 50 10.78 1.24 19.45
C GLU A 50 10.22 0.76 18.10
N ALA A 51 10.90 1.12 17.01
CA ALA A 51 10.60 0.61 15.67
C ALA A 51 11.88 0.36 14.85
N TYR A 52 11.72 -0.35 13.73
CA TYR A 52 12.82 -0.74 12.84
C TYR A 52 12.50 -0.31 11.41
N ILE A 53 13.04 0.84 11.03
CA ILE A 53 12.75 1.50 9.76
C ILE A 53 13.70 0.98 8.69
N ALA A 54 13.18 0.70 7.49
CA ALA A 54 13.96 0.29 6.34
C ALA A 54 15.12 1.26 6.09
N LYS A 55 16.36 0.76 6.06
CA LYS A 55 17.56 1.62 6.13
C LYS A 55 17.69 2.56 4.96
N ALA A 56 17.37 2.12 3.73
CA ALA A 56 17.46 3.02 2.57
C ALA A 56 16.51 4.22 2.69
N LEU A 57 15.34 4.02 3.29
CA LEU A 57 14.39 5.09 3.57
C LEU A 57 14.89 5.98 4.72
N ALA A 58 15.37 5.39 5.83
CA ALA A 58 15.89 6.14 6.97
C ALA A 58 17.11 7.01 6.62
N LEU A 59 17.89 6.63 5.59
CA LEU A 59 19.03 7.39 5.09
C LEU A 59 18.67 8.42 4.01
N ALA A 60 17.42 8.49 3.57
CA ALA A 60 16.99 9.48 2.59
C ALA A 60 16.94 10.89 3.19
N ASP A 61 17.27 11.91 2.39
CA ASP A 61 17.19 13.31 2.82
C ASP A 61 15.76 13.81 3.04
N SER A 62 14.81 13.24 2.29
CA SER A 62 13.38 13.53 2.32
C SER A 62 12.60 12.45 1.57
N ALA A 63 11.29 12.37 1.78
CA ALA A 63 10.42 11.44 1.06
C ALA A 63 9.15 12.13 0.53
N ILE A 64 8.70 11.70 -0.65
CA ILE A 64 7.33 11.93 -1.13
C ILE A 64 6.63 10.58 -1.14
N VAL A 65 5.58 10.46 -0.34
CA VAL A 65 4.87 9.20 -0.08
C VAL A 65 3.60 9.20 -0.91
N LEU A 66 3.55 8.30 -1.89
CA LEU A 66 2.35 8.07 -2.70
C LEU A 66 1.57 6.92 -2.08
N THR A 67 0.29 7.15 -1.80
CA THR A 67 -0.57 6.18 -1.14
C THR A 67 -1.86 6.03 -1.92
N HIS A 68 -2.24 4.80 -2.25
CA HIS A 68 -3.61 4.48 -2.63
C HIS A 68 -4.46 4.38 -1.35
N PHE A 69 -5.43 5.28 -1.19
CA PHE A 69 -6.30 5.33 -0.02
C PHE A 69 -7.48 4.37 -0.21
N LYS A 70 -7.52 3.28 0.57
CA LYS A 70 -8.48 2.19 0.38
C LYS A 70 -8.68 1.34 1.65
N GLY A 71 -9.41 0.23 1.58
CA GLY A 71 -9.63 -0.69 2.70
C GLY A 71 -8.41 -1.54 3.11
N HIS A 72 -8.34 -2.02 4.35
CA HIS A 72 -7.25 -2.88 4.82
C HIS A 72 -7.73 -3.99 5.77
N PRO A 73 -7.36 -5.25 5.53
CA PRO A 73 -7.93 -6.38 6.26
C PRO A 73 -7.62 -6.41 7.76
N LEU A 74 -6.50 -5.83 8.19
CA LEU A 74 -6.12 -5.71 9.60
C LEU A 74 -6.29 -4.28 10.15
N GLY A 75 -6.38 -3.30 9.25
CA GLY A 75 -6.25 -1.88 9.57
C GLY A 75 -7.54 -1.09 9.40
N MET A 76 -8.57 -1.70 8.82
CA MET A 76 -9.78 -1.07 8.27
C MET A 76 -9.47 -0.14 7.10
N VAL A 77 -8.62 0.86 7.31
CA VAL A 77 -8.15 1.81 6.30
C VAL A 77 -6.67 1.58 5.98
N GLY A 78 -6.32 1.69 4.72
CA GLY A 78 -4.95 1.78 4.22
C GLY A 78 -4.72 3.18 3.67
N GLY A 79 -4.28 4.08 4.54
CA GLY A 79 -3.84 5.44 4.18
C GLY A 79 -2.34 5.65 4.41
N SER A 80 -1.92 6.91 4.44
CA SER A 80 -0.54 7.32 4.65
C SER A 80 0.01 6.86 5.99
N ILE A 81 -0.83 6.79 7.03
CA ILE A 81 -0.45 6.20 8.33
C ILE A 81 -0.05 4.74 8.15
N LYS A 82 -0.88 3.92 7.48
CA LYS A 82 -0.54 2.51 7.22
C LYS A 82 0.69 2.38 6.30
N ASN A 83 0.83 3.26 5.31
CA ASN A 83 1.95 3.24 4.38
C ASN A 83 3.28 3.43 5.13
N MET A 84 3.36 4.43 6.02
CA MET A 84 4.55 4.66 6.86
C MET A 84 4.63 3.68 8.04
N GLY A 85 3.50 3.23 8.57
CA GLY A 85 3.42 2.31 9.70
C GLY A 85 3.81 0.88 9.39
N ILE A 86 3.61 0.44 8.14
CA ILE A 86 3.91 -0.93 7.68
C ILE A 86 4.90 -0.92 6.52
N GLY A 87 4.69 -0.07 5.52
CA GLY A 87 5.48 -0.04 4.28
C GLY A 87 6.92 0.43 4.49
N ALA A 88 7.13 1.41 5.37
CA ALA A 88 8.46 1.93 5.72
C ALA A 88 9.26 1.04 6.68
N GLN A 89 8.65 -0.01 7.24
CA GLN A 89 9.28 -0.89 8.22
C GLN A 89 10.06 -2.03 7.53
N SER A 90 11.14 -2.48 8.14
CA SER A 90 11.76 -3.76 7.78
C SER A 90 10.89 -4.94 8.19
N LYS A 91 11.29 -6.18 7.89
CA LYS A 91 10.59 -7.36 8.42
C LYS A 91 10.57 -7.39 9.95
N ARG A 92 11.64 -6.95 10.61
CA ARG A 92 11.67 -6.86 12.08
C ARG A 92 10.68 -5.81 12.57
N GLY A 93 10.60 -4.66 11.90
CA GLY A 93 9.63 -3.63 12.22
C GLY A 93 8.18 -4.08 11.99
N LYS A 94 7.90 -4.73 10.86
CA LYS A 94 6.58 -5.34 10.56
C LYS A 94 6.20 -6.39 11.60
N TYR A 95 7.15 -7.21 12.01
CA TYR A 95 6.95 -8.19 13.08
C TYR A 95 6.56 -7.51 14.41
N ASN A 96 7.22 -6.41 14.76
CA ASN A 96 6.88 -5.62 15.94
C ASN A 96 5.48 -4.99 15.84
N VAL A 97 5.15 -4.34 14.71
CA VAL A 97 3.83 -3.73 14.48
C VAL A 97 2.70 -4.75 14.50
N HIS A 98 2.97 -5.99 14.07
CA HIS A 98 2.04 -7.12 14.16
C HIS A 98 2.02 -7.81 15.54
N MET A 99 2.48 -7.13 16.58
CA MET A 99 2.48 -7.61 17.98
C MET A 99 3.25 -8.92 18.16
N GLY A 100 4.26 -9.17 17.34
CA GLY A 100 5.08 -10.37 17.39
C GLY A 100 5.71 -10.58 18.76
N GLY A 101 5.29 -11.65 19.47
CA GLY A 101 5.81 -11.98 20.80
C GLY A 101 5.23 -11.14 21.96
N HIS A 102 4.28 -10.23 21.71
CA HIS A 102 3.64 -9.47 22.78
C HIS A 102 2.80 -10.41 23.69
N PRO A 103 2.92 -10.34 25.03
CA PRO A 103 2.26 -11.28 25.95
C PRO A 103 0.72 -11.21 26.00
N THR A 104 0.10 -10.22 25.34
CA THR A 104 -1.32 -9.87 25.50
C THR A 104 -1.99 -9.70 24.14
N TYR A 105 -1.28 -9.08 23.19
CA TYR A 105 -1.82 -8.72 21.88
C TYR A 105 -1.21 -9.52 20.73
N SER A 106 -0.28 -10.44 20.98
CA SER A 106 0.25 -11.33 19.94
C SER A 106 -0.78 -12.35 19.50
N LEU A 107 -0.56 -12.93 18.32
CA LEU A 107 -1.38 -14.00 17.78
C LEU A 107 -1.60 -15.17 18.77
N PRO A 108 -0.55 -15.80 19.35
CA PRO A 108 -0.73 -16.85 20.35
C PRO A 108 -1.29 -16.37 21.69
N ALA A 109 -1.39 -15.08 21.96
CA ALA A 109 -2.04 -14.56 23.16
C ALA A 109 -3.55 -14.29 22.94
N THR A 110 -3.98 -14.05 21.70
CA THR A 110 -5.34 -13.58 21.41
C THR A 110 -6.25 -14.59 20.76
N VAL A 111 -5.72 -15.48 19.92
CA VAL A 111 -6.53 -16.39 19.08
C VAL A 111 -7.32 -17.39 19.92
N ILE A 112 -8.59 -17.53 19.53
CA ILE A 112 -9.52 -18.57 19.99
C ILE A 112 -9.50 -19.70 18.95
N GLU A 113 -9.34 -20.94 19.41
CA GLU A 113 -9.26 -22.13 18.56
C GLU A 113 -10.62 -22.83 18.49
N HIS A 114 -11.03 -23.18 17.27
CA HIS A 114 -12.25 -23.94 16.95
C HIS A 114 -11.85 -25.22 16.20
N PRO A 115 -11.26 -26.22 16.88
CA PRO A 115 -10.74 -27.44 16.25
C PRO A 115 -11.80 -28.28 15.53
N GLU A 116 -13.08 -28.08 15.83
CA GLU A 116 -14.23 -28.69 15.17
C GLU A 116 -14.42 -28.23 13.71
N HIS A 117 -13.85 -27.08 13.32
CA HIS A 117 -13.88 -26.58 11.94
C HIS A 117 -12.73 -27.11 11.08
N VAL A 118 -11.85 -27.93 11.65
CA VAL A 118 -10.72 -28.51 10.90
C VAL A 118 -11.25 -29.45 9.83
N ASN A 119 -10.93 -29.13 8.58
CA ASN A 119 -11.26 -29.94 7.40
C ASN A 119 -9.98 -30.56 6.80
N ASP A 120 -10.17 -31.42 5.79
CA ASP A 120 -9.05 -32.10 5.12
C ASP A 120 -8.05 -31.12 4.49
N THR A 121 -8.49 -29.97 3.99
CA THR A 121 -7.60 -28.94 3.43
C THR A 121 -6.65 -28.41 4.50
N VAL A 122 -7.19 -28.01 5.66
CA VAL A 122 -6.38 -27.53 6.79
C VAL A 122 -5.47 -28.63 7.29
N LEU A 123 -6.03 -29.81 7.60
CA LEU A 123 -5.27 -30.93 8.16
C LEU A 123 -4.13 -31.33 7.23
N ASN A 124 -4.36 -31.33 5.92
CA ASN A 124 -3.34 -31.66 4.93
C ASN A 124 -2.17 -30.67 4.94
N ALA A 125 -2.44 -29.38 5.14
CA ALA A 125 -1.43 -28.33 5.16
C ALA A 125 -0.62 -28.23 6.46
N ILE A 126 -1.17 -28.66 7.62
CA ILE A 126 -0.52 -28.51 8.94
C ILE A 126 0.98 -28.87 8.97
N PRO A 127 1.43 -30.03 8.41
CA PRO A 127 2.84 -30.42 8.47
C PRO A 127 3.82 -29.41 7.83
N ASP A 128 3.36 -28.68 6.82
CA ASP A 128 4.19 -27.75 6.05
C ASP A 128 3.89 -26.28 6.41
N LEU A 129 2.94 -26.03 7.31
CA LEU A 129 2.40 -24.70 7.57
C LEU A 129 3.29 -23.84 8.48
N CYS A 130 4.02 -24.45 9.41
CA CYS A 130 4.79 -23.74 10.42
C CYS A 130 6.30 -24.06 10.33
N PRO A 131 7.16 -23.09 9.98
CA PRO A 131 8.60 -23.32 9.92
C PRO A 131 9.25 -23.57 11.30
N TYR A 132 8.52 -23.31 12.39
CA TYR A 132 8.98 -23.51 13.77
C TYR A 132 8.40 -24.77 14.43
N GLY A 133 7.60 -25.57 13.69
CA GLY A 133 6.97 -26.77 14.25
C GLY A 133 6.00 -26.47 15.40
N ALA A 134 5.36 -25.29 15.38
CA ALA A 134 4.36 -24.91 16.39
C ALA A 134 3.01 -25.58 16.17
N LEU A 135 2.73 -26.05 14.95
CA LEU A 135 1.49 -26.76 14.60
C LEU A 135 1.85 -28.19 14.17
N GLU A 136 1.18 -29.16 14.75
CA GLU A 136 1.34 -30.58 14.39
C GLU A 136 -0.01 -31.26 14.25
N ARG A 137 -0.09 -32.32 13.43
CA ARG A 137 -1.31 -33.12 13.34
C ARG A 137 -1.50 -33.92 14.61
N ASN A 138 -2.73 -33.99 15.10
CA ASN A 138 -3.10 -34.78 16.27
C ASN A 138 -4.50 -35.38 16.08
N ASN A 139 -4.60 -36.72 15.97
CA ASN A 139 -5.86 -37.48 15.98
C ASN A 139 -7.01 -36.89 15.13
N GLY A 140 -6.75 -36.58 13.85
CA GLY A 140 -7.77 -36.02 12.94
C GLY A 140 -8.00 -34.51 13.09
N THR A 141 -7.25 -33.85 13.98
CA THR A 141 -7.17 -32.38 14.12
C THR A 141 -5.70 -31.95 14.20
N TYR A 142 -5.40 -30.84 14.88
CA TYR A 142 -4.06 -30.33 15.13
C TYR A 142 -3.82 -30.03 16.61
N GLN A 143 -2.55 -29.93 16.99
CA GLN A 143 -2.10 -29.41 18.27
C GLN A 143 -1.25 -28.17 18.04
N TRP A 144 -1.54 -27.10 18.79
CA TRP A 144 -0.77 -25.85 18.76
C TRP A 144 0.13 -25.70 19.99
N HIS A 145 1.43 -25.83 19.77
CA HIS A 145 2.48 -25.53 20.76
C HIS A 145 2.73 -24.02 20.80
N ARG A 146 1.95 -23.31 21.62
CA ARG A 146 2.00 -21.83 21.70
C ARG A 146 3.38 -21.30 22.10
N ASP A 147 4.13 -22.05 22.91
CA ASP A 147 5.51 -21.75 23.33
C ASP A 147 6.51 -21.73 22.17
N LYS A 148 6.24 -22.49 21.10
CA LYS A 148 7.06 -22.49 19.87
C LYS A 148 6.61 -21.45 18.85
N CYS A 149 5.45 -20.83 19.05
CA CYS A 149 4.87 -19.91 18.08
C CYS A 149 5.58 -18.55 18.11
N THR A 150 6.33 -18.25 17.06
CA THR A 150 6.95 -16.92 16.90
C THR A 150 6.00 -15.89 16.31
N SER A 151 4.67 -16.08 16.33
CA SER A 151 3.69 -15.11 15.82
C SER A 151 3.98 -14.55 14.40
N CYS A 152 4.54 -15.36 13.48
CA CYS A 152 4.96 -14.90 12.15
C CYS A 152 3.82 -14.64 11.15
N LEU A 153 2.58 -14.95 11.55
CA LEU A 153 1.33 -14.82 10.77
C LEU A 153 1.23 -15.68 9.51
N GLY A 154 2.23 -16.51 9.17
CA GLY A 154 2.22 -17.32 7.95
C GLY A 154 1.04 -18.31 7.86
N CYS A 155 0.59 -18.82 9.00
CA CYS A 155 -0.55 -19.72 9.10
C CYS A 155 -1.91 -19.03 9.21
N LEU A 156 -1.93 -17.71 9.46
CA LEU A 156 -3.14 -16.96 9.82
C LEU A 156 -4.21 -17.04 8.74
N GLY A 157 -3.83 -16.78 7.48
CA GLY A 157 -4.79 -16.76 6.36
C GLY A 157 -5.52 -18.08 6.22
N LEU A 158 -4.79 -19.21 6.20
CA LEU A 158 -5.40 -20.53 6.05
C LEU A 158 -6.33 -20.87 7.22
N LEU A 159 -5.87 -20.66 8.46
CA LEU A 159 -6.61 -21.11 9.65
C LEU A 159 -7.83 -20.25 9.93
N VAL A 160 -7.75 -18.92 9.72
CA VAL A 160 -8.90 -18.04 9.93
C VAL A 160 -9.92 -18.15 8.79
N SER A 161 -9.49 -18.24 7.52
CA SER A 161 -10.43 -18.40 6.40
C SER A 161 -11.21 -19.73 6.42
N ASN A 162 -10.73 -20.74 7.17
CA ASN A 162 -11.44 -22.00 7.40
C ASN A 162 -12.20 -22.02 8.74
N GLY A 163 -12.25 -20.89 9.48
CA GLY A 163 -12.94 -20.80 10.77
C GLY A 163 -12.28 -21.58 11.90
N VAL A 164 -11.09 -22.15 11.69
CA VAL A 164 -10.33 -22.92 12.69
C VAL A 164 -9.77 -21.99 13.77
N TRP A 165 -9.40 -20.77 13.37
CA TRP A 165 -8.96 -19.72 14.28
C TRP A 165 -9.91 -18.53 14.19
N GLU A 166 -10.21 -17.95 15.35
CA GLU A 166 -10.91 -16.69 15.46
C GLU A 166 -9.99 -15.65 16.11
N THR A 167 -9.89 -14.49 15.48
CA THR A 167 -9.12 -13.35 15.97
C THR A 167 -10.07 -12.29 16.54
N PRO A 168 -9.98 -11.94 17.84
CA PRO A 168 -10.89 -11.00 18.46
C PRO A 168 -10.56 -9.54 18.10
N VAL A 169 -11.53 -8.64 18.20
CA VAL A 169 -11.41 -7.18 17.92
C VAL A 169 -10.15 -6.55 18.55
N ARG A 170 -9.79 -6.93 19.79
CA ARG A 170 -8.60 -6.42 20.49
C ARG A 170 -7.28 -6.67 19.75
N TYR A 171 -7.18 -7.77 18.99
CA TYR A 171 -6.01 -8.12 18.20
C TYR A 171 -5.77 -7.10 17.07
N TYR A 172 -6.85 -6.68 16.40
CA TYR A 172 -6.80 -5.69 15.34
C TYR A 172 -6.58 -4.27 15.86
N ALA A 173 -7.25 -3.92 16.96
CA ALA A 173 -7.10 -2.60 17.58
C ALA A 173 -5.65 -2.33 18.01
N ALA A 174 -4.98 -3.33 18.59
CA ALA A 174 -3.57 -3.23 18.97
C ALA A 174 -2.65 -3.02 17.75
N GLN A 175 -2.88 -3.76 16.66
CA GLN A 175 -2.10 -3.59 15.44
C GLN A 175 -2.34 -2.24 14.77
N GLN A 176 -3.58 -1.74 14.74
CA GLN A 176 -3.88 -0.40 14.24
C GLN A 176 -3.20 0.69 15.06
N ALA A 177 -3.19 0.55 16.38
CA ALA A 177 -2.45 1.46 17.25
C ALA A 177 -0.94 1.41 16.97
N ALA A 178 -0.39 0.19 16.80
CA ALA A 178 1.02 0.00 16.47
C ALA A 178 1.40 0.53 15.08
N MET A 179 0.47 0.53 14.10
CA MET A 179 0.70 1.16 12.79
C MET A 179 0.92 2.67 12.93
N ALA A 180 0.14 3.35 13.79
CA ALA A 180 0.32 4.77 14.07
C ALA A 180 1.68 5.07 14.73
N ASP A 181 2.13 4.22 15.66
CA ASP A 181 3.46 4.33 16.26
C ASP A 181 4.59 4.08 15.25
N GLY A 182 4.44 3.06 14.40
CA GLY A 182 5.37 2.78 13.32
C GLY A 182 5.49 3.96 12.34
N ALA A 183 4.39 4.64 12.05
CA ALA A 183 4.38 5.82 11.19
C ALA A 183 5.13 6.99 11.83
N LEU A 184 4.92 7.23 13.12
CA LEU A 184 5.68 8.22 13.88
C LEU A 184 7.18 7.95 13.84
N ALA A 185 7.60 6.71 14.08
CA ALA A 185 9.00 6.35 14.01
C ALA A 185 9.61 6.55 12.61
N ALA A 186 8.88 6.21 11.55
CA ALA A 186 9.35 6.40 10.18
C ALA A 186 9.52 7.89 9.82
N ILE A 187 8.60 8.75 10.25
CA ILE A 187 8.69 10.20 10.04
C ILE A 187 9.81 10.82 10.88
N LYS A 188 10.02 10.34 12.13
CA LYS A 188 11.16 10.73 12.96
C LYS A 188 12.50 10.38 12.29
N ALA A 189 12.62 9.19 11.69
CA ALA A 189 13.82 8.79 10.94
C ALA A 189 14.13 9.75 9.78
N LEU A 190 13.08 10.25 9.11
CA LEU A 190 13.16 11.23 8.03
C LEU A 190 13.23 12.69 8.51
N LYS A 191 13.36 12.93 9.82
CA LYS A 191 13.43 14.27 10.45
C LYS A 191 12.26 15.18 10.04
N GLY A 192 11.07 14.60 9.82
CA GLY A 192 9.87 15.33 9.42
C GLY A 192 9.85 15.85 7.97
N LYS A 193 10.86 15.53 7.15
CA LYS A 193 10.94 15.99 5.74
C LYS A 193 10.16 15.07 4.80
N VAL A 194 8.85 14.99 5.03
CA VAL A 194 7.95 14.10 4.28
C VAL A 194 6.78 14.89 3.70
N GLY A 195 6.49 14.65 2.42
CA GLY A 195 5.25 15.07 1.78
C GLY A 195 4.43 13.84 1.39
N PHE A 196 3.11 13.97 1.41
CA PHE A 196 2.17 12.87 1.20
C PHE A 196 1.20 13.21 0.06
N LEU A 197 0.90 12.21 -0.77
CA LEU A 197 -0.17 12.23 -1.75
C LEU A 197 -1.04 10.98 -1.57
N ASN A 198 -2.29 11.17 -1.16
CA ASN A 198 -3.29 10.13 -1.08
C ASN A 198 -4.13 10.14 -2.37
N PHE A 199 -3.99 9.11 -3.16
CA PHE A 199 -4.83 8.80 -4.32
C PHE A 199 -6.06 8.06 -3.81
N ALA A 200 -7.16 8.78 -3.64
CA ALA A 200 -8.45 8.24 -3.24
C ALA A 200 -9.32 8.04 -4.50
N ILE A 201 -8.81 7.16 -5.36
CA ILE A 201 -9.37 6.73 -6.64
C ILE A 201 -9.46 5.20 -6.61
N ASP A 202 -10.34 4.60 -7.40
CA ASP A 202 -10.54 3.13 -7.45
C ASP A 202 -10.56 2.46 -6.06
N ILE A 203 -11.26 3.10 -5.11
CA ILE A 203 -11.18 2.77 -3.68
C ILE A 203 -11.63 1.32 -3.43
N SER A 204 -10.66 0.43 -3.28
CA SER A 204 -10.91 -0.99 -3.06
C SER A 204 -11.38 -1.27 -1.63
N PRO A 205 -12.31 -2.24 -1.42
CA PRO A 205 -12.64 -2.72 -0.07
C PRO A 205 -11.49 -3.46 0.60
N ARG A 206 -10.50 -3.91 -0.18
CA ARG A 206 -9.37 -4.71 0.29
C ARG A 206 -8.05 -4.00 0.06
N CYS A 207 -6.98 -4.60 0.57
CA CYS A 207 -5.65 -4.06 0.33
C CYS A 207 -5.09 -4.48 -1.01
N ASP A 208 -4.31 -3.62 -1.66
CA ASP A 208 -3.51 -3.91 -2.88
C ASP A 208 -2.52 -5.07 -2.73
N CYS A 209 -2.45 -5.67 -1.54
CA CYS A 209 -1.71 -6.88 -1.30
C CYS A 209 -2.51 -8.15 -1.64
N VAL A 210 -3.81 -8.01 -1.89
CA VAL A 210 -4.74 -9.03 -2.36
C VAL A 210 -4.62 -9.13 -3.88
N ASP A 211 -4.86 -10.31 -4.42
CA ASP A 211 -4.59 -10.70 -5.82
C ASP A 211 -5.67 -10.30 -6.83
N HIS A 212 -6.70 -9.58 -6.38
CA HIS A 212 -7.79 -9.09 -7.21
C HIS A 212 -8.19 -7.67 -6.79
N ALA A 213 -8.78 -6.94 -7.73
CA ALA A 213 -9.50 -5.70 -7.47
C ALA A 213 -11.00 -5.98 -7.56
N ASP A 214 -11.76 -5.33 -6.71
CA ASP A 214 -13.22 -5.38 -6.69
C ASP A 214 -13.78 -4.08 -7.26
N THR A 215 -15.09 -4.01 -7.49
CA THR A 215 -15.78 -2.75 -7.77
C THR A 215 -15.48 -1.75 -6.65
N ALA A 216 -15.09 -0.52 -7.02
CA ALA A 216 -14.75 0.52 -6.05
C ALA A 216 -15.90 0.79 -5.07
N LEU A 217 -15.59 0.91 -3.77
CA LEU A 217 -16.58 1.14 -2.71
C LEU A 217 -17.40 2.41 -2.93
N VAL A 218 -16.75 3.46 -3.42
CA VAL A 218 -17.35 4.75 -3.76
C VAL A 218 -16.72 5.26 -5.07
N PRO A 219 -17.37 6.20 -5.78
CA PRO A 219 -16.75 6.91 -6.90
C PRO A 219 -15.42 7.58 -6.50
N HIS A 220 -14.58 7.93 -7.47
CA HIS A 220 -13.33 8.64 -7.21
C HIS A 220 -13.59 9.92 -6.42
N VAL A 221 -12.94 10.08 -5.27
CA VAL A 221 -13.07 11.26 -4.42
C VAL A 221 -11.91 12.25 -4.64
N GLY A 222 -10.80 11.80 -5.25
CA GLY A 222 -9.75 12.67 -5.79
C GLY A 222 -8.34 12.32 -5.32
N ILE A 223 -7.44 13.28 -5.45
CA ILE A 223 -6.06 13.20 -4.96
C ILE A 223 -5.87 14.29 -3.91
N PHE A 224 -5.47 13.89 -2.71
CA PHE A 224 -5.22 14.79 -1.60
C PHE A 224 -3.71 14.88 -1.38
N ALA A 225 -3.20 16.07 -1.06
CA ALA A 225 -1.79 16.26 -0.78
C ALA A 225 -1.59 17.06 0.52
N GLY A 226 -0.56 16.72 1.28
CA GLY A 226 -0.28 17.37 2.56
C GLY A 226 1.06 16.97 3.16
N ARG A 227 1.39 17.55 4.32
CA ARG A 227 2.57 17.18 5.13
C ARG A 227 2.21 16.47 6.42
N ASP A 228 0.97 16.62 6.88
CA ASP A 228 0.44 15.91 8.03
C ASP A 228 -0.32 14.66 7.52
N PRO A 229 0.18 13.44 7.76
CA PRO A 229 -0.46 12.22 7.29
C PRO A 229 -1.78 11.93 8.04
N VAL A 230 -1.95 12.47 9.25
CA VAL A 230 -3.16 12.27 10.08
C VAL A 230 -4.30 13.08 9.50
N ALA A 231 -4.05 14.36 9.23
CA ALA A 231 -5.00 15.26 8.58
C ALA A 231 -5.38 14.75 7.20
N LEU A 232 -4.39 14.22 6.45
CA LEU A 232 -4.61 13.70 5.10
C LEU A 232 -5.47 12.43 5.09
N ASP A 233 -5.19 11.48 5.98
CA ASP A 233 -6.00 10.27 6.09
C ASP A 233 -7.42 10.57 6.61
N GLN A 234 -7.57 11.53 7.54
CA GLN A 234 -8.87 12.00 8.00
C GLN A 234 -9.67 12.65 6.86
N ALA A 235 -9.06 13.56 6.08
CA ALA A 235 -9.73 14.20 4.96
C ALA A 235 -10.20 13.18 3.89
N CYS A 236 -9.37 12.18 3.58
CA CYS A 236 -9.77 11.11 2.67
C CYS A 236 -10.91 10.26 3.26
N LEU A 237 -10.86 9.94 4.55
CA LEU A 237 -11.90 9.17 5.23
C LEU A 237 -13.24 9.91 5.19
N ASP A 238 -13.23 11.20 5.56
CA ASP A 238 -14.43 12.05 5.57
C ASP A 238 -15.03 12.19 4.16
N ALA A 239 -14.20 12.30 3.13
CA ALA A 239 -14.66 12.32 1.74
C ALA A 239 -15.34 11.00 1.33
N VAL A 240 -14.83 9.84 1.77
CA VAL A 240 -15.45 8.53 1.52
C VAL A 240 -16.75 8.37 2.30
N VAL A 241 -16.79 8.78 3.56
CA VAL A 241 -18.00 8.76 4.39
C VAL A 241 -19.08 9.64 3.74
N ALA A 242 -18.74 10.83 3.27
CA ALA A 242 -19.67 11.75 2.59
C ALA A 242 -20.15 11.25 1.21
N SER A 243 -19.45 10.27 0.62
CA SER A 243 -19.79 9.73 -0.71
C SER A 243 -20.87 8.66 -0.66
N GLN A 244 -21.67 8.57 -1.72
CA GLN A 244 -22.56 7.44 -1.95
C GLN A 244 -21.76 6.20 -2.34
N GLY A 245 -22.17 5.03 -1.86
CA GLY A 245 -21.61 3.75 -2.25
C GLY A 245 -21.89 3.43 -3.71
N THR A 246 -21.02 2.62 -4.33
CA THR A 246 -21.18 2.18 -5.71
C THR A 246 -22.06 0.91 -5.75
N PRO A 247 -23.15 0.89 -6.55
CA PRO A 247 -23.99 -0.31 -6.69
C PRO A 247 -23.19 -1.53 -7.16
N GLY A 248 -23.44 -2.69 -6.58
CA GLY A 248 -22.71 -3.93 -6.85
C GLY A 248 -21.25 -3.94 -6.35
N SER A 249 -20.88 -3.00 -5.47
CA SER A 249 -19.62 -3.07 -4.72
C SER A 249 -19.82 -3.74 -3.37
N ALA A 250 -18.72 -3.99 -2.66
CA ALA A 250 -18.78 -4.46 -1.28
C ALA A 250 -19.58 -3.53 -0.34
N ALA A 251 -19.70 -2.22 -0.65
CA ALA A 251 -20.55 -1.32 0.15
C ALA A 251 -22.05 -1.70 0.04
N ASP A 252 -22.46 -2.20 -1.13
CA ASP A 252 -23.82 -2.70 -1.39
C ASP A 252 -24.05 -4.01 -0.65
N ASP A 253 -23.10 -4.94 -0.75
CA ASP A 253 -23.13 -6.23 -0.03
C ASP A 253 -23.19 -6.05 1.50
N TRP A 254 -22.51 -5.03 2.02
CA TRP A 254 -22.48 -4.70 3.45
C TRP A 254 -23.66 -3.82 3.89
N GLY A 255 -24.46 -3.30 2.96
CA GLY A 255 -25.59 -2.43 3.25
C GLY A 255 -25.20 -1.04 3.77
N VAL A 256 -24.03 -0.52 3.38
CA VAL A 256 -23.45 0.78 3.81
C VAL A 256 -23.32 1.77 2.64
N MET A 257 -24.42 1.90 1.90
CA MET A 257 -24.46 2.66 0.64
C MET A 257 -24.64 4.17 0.83
N GLY A 258 -25.14 4.62 1.97
CA GLY A 258 -25.48 6.01 2.22
C GLY A 258 -24.27 6.92 2.40
N ALA A 259 -24.45 8.19 2.05
CA ALA A 259 -23.59 9.26 2.56
C ALA A 259 -23.78 9.35 4.09
N GLY A 260 -22.67 9.35 4.83
CA GLY A 260 -22.64 9.24 6.28
C GLY A 260 -22.33 7.82 6.80
N ASP A 261 -22.41 6.80 5.94
CA ASP A 261 -22.08 5.43 6.35
C ASP A 261 -20.57 5.22 6.42
N HIS A 262 -20.13 4.54 7.48
CA HIS A 262 -18.75 4.15 7.75
C HIS A 262 -18.35 2.92 6.93
N LYS A 263 -18.04 3.13 5.66
CA LYS A 263 -17.85 2.06 4.67
C LYS A 263 -16.65 1.14 4.98
N PHE A 264 -15.58 1.64 5.59
CA PHE A 264 -14.42 0.80 5.93
C PHE A 264 -14.57 0.07 7.26
N ALA A 265 -15.61 0.32 8.06
CA ALA A 265 -15.88 -0.44 9.29
C ALA A 265 -16.12 -1.96 9.03
N HIS A 266 -16.35 -2.31 7.76
CA HIS A 266 -16.55 -3.68 7.27
C HIS A 266 -15.36 -4.20 6.43
N ALA A 267 -14.33 -3.38 6.22
CA ALA A 267 -13.20 -3.71 5.36
C ALA A 267 -12.22 -4.73 5.98
N SER A 268 -12.47 -5.20 7.21
CA SER A 268 -11.77 -6.34 7.80
C SER A 268 -11.90 -7.57 6.90
N GLY A 269 -10.78 -8.18 6.55
CA GLY A 269 -10.72 -9.28 5.59
C GLY A 269 -10.35 -10.61 6.18
N VAL A 270 -10.28 -10.69 7.50
CA VAL A 270 -9.75 -11.88 8.16
C VAL A 270 -10.81 -12.56 9.02
N SER A 271 -11.76 -11.87 9.66
CA SER A 271 -12.85 -12.54 10.41
C SER A 271 -14.21 -11.82 10.28
N PRO A 272 -15.33 -12.56 10.14
CA PRO A 272 -16.69 -12.00 10.14
C PRO A 272 -17.06 -11.26 11.43
N ASP A 273 -16.51 -11.66 12.58
CA ASP A 273 -16.85 -11.07 13.89
C ASP A 273 -16.21 -9.69 14.14
N VAL A 274 -15.49 -9.19 13.14
CA VAL A 274 -14.75 -7.93 13.16
C VAL A 274 -15.50 -6.83 12.40
N ILE A 275 -16.72 -7.15 11.94
CA ILE A 275 -17.67 -6.20 11.36
C ILE A 275 -18.01 -5.11 12.39
N GLY A 276 -18.01 -3.84 11.94
CA GLY A 276 -18.35 -2.69 12.77
C GLY A 276 -17.18 -2.18 13.63
N MET A 277 -15.96 -2.58 13.30
CA MET A 277 -14.76 -1.99 13.91
C MET A 277 -14.60 -0.53 13.45
N SER A 278 -14.15 0.34 14.34
CA SER A 278 -13.88 1.73 13.97
C SER A 278 -12.74 1.82 12.95
N GLU A 279 -13.02 2.51 11.85
CA GLU A 279 -12.07 2.90 10.80
C GLU A 279 -11.11 4.04 11.22
N GLU A 280 -11.27 4.57 12.44
CA GLU A 280 -10.55 5.74 12.94
C GLU A 280 -9.46 5.39 13.97
N ILE A 281 -9.28 4.11 14.34
CA ILE A 281 -8.34 3.74 15.43
C ILE A 281 -6.91 4.19 15.10
N GLN A 282 -6.49 4.05 13.84
CA GLN A 282 -5.18 4.54 13.38
C GLN A 282 -5.06 6.06 13.57
N ILE A 283 -6.03 6.84 13.10
CA ILE A 283 -6.04 8.30 13.19
C ILE A 283 -6.06 8.76 14.65
N LYS A 284 -6.96 8.21 15.47
CA LYS A 284 -7.07 8.53 16.89
C LYS A 284 -5.79 8.21 17.67
N THR A 285 -5.13 7.10 17.33
CA THR A 285 -3.85 6.75 17.96
C THR A 285 -2.73 7.70 17.51
N ALA A 286 -2.71 8.06 16.23
CA ALA A 286 -1.75 9.01 15.67
C ALA A 286 -1.88 10.42 16.27
N VAL A 287 -3.10 10.87 16.57
CA VAL A 287 -3.30 12.11 17.34
C VAL A 287 -2.72 11.96 18.76
N LYS A 288 -2.99 10.83 19.43
CA LYS A 288 -2.54 10.58 20.81
C LYS A 288 -1.03 10.48 20.96
N ASN A 289 -0.34 9.87 20.00
CA ASN A 289 1.12 9.72 20.04
C ASN A 289 1.86 10.95 19.47
N GLY A 290 1.13 11.98 19.03
CA GLY A 290 1.70 13.24 18.55
C GLY A 290 2.20 13.21 17.10
N LEU A 291 1.75 12.24 16.29
CA LEU A 291 2.10 12.16 14.86
C LEU A 291 1.58 13.35 14.05
N GLY A 292 0.39 13.85 14.38
CA GLY A 292 -0.28 14.91 13.64
C GLY A 292 -1.66 15.25 14.20
N SER A 293 -2.42 16.04 13.46
CA SER A 293 -3.78 16.48 13.80
C SER A 293 -4.81 15.82 12.90
N ALA A 294 -5.99 15.51 13.45
CA ALA A 294 -7.15 15.16 12.64
C ALA A 294 -7.87 16.41 12.08
N GLU A 295 -7.55 17.60 12.57
CA GLU A 295 -8.08 18.85 12.04
C GLU A 295 -7.37 19.22 10.73
N TYR A 296 -8.14 19.62 9.73
CA TYR A 296 -7.63 20.00 8.41
C TYR A 296 -8.46 21.13 7.79
N GLU A 297 -7.84 21.84 6.85
CA GLU A 297 -8.50 22.78 5.94
C GLU A 297 -8.26 22.27 4.51
N LEU A 298 -9.33 22.06 3.74
CA LEU A 298 -9.22 21.70 2.33
C LEU A 298 -9.07 22.97 1.49
N VAL A 299 -7.96 23.03 0.76
CA VAL A 299 -7.73 24.06 -0.26
C VAL A 299 -7.81 23.38 -1.61
N GLU A 300 -8.87 23.68 -2.36
CA GLU A 300 -9.01 23.19 -3.74
C GLU A 300 -7.98 23.88 -4.63
N VAL A 301 -7.30 23.07 -5.46
CA VAL A 301 -6.30 23.57 -6.41
C VAL A 301 -6.94 23.60 -7.78
N GLU A 302 -6.98 24.78 -8.39
CA GLU A 302 -7.46 24.94 -9.77
C GLU A 302 -6.63 24.06 -10.72
N PRO A 303 -7.28 23.29 -11.62
CA PRO A 303 -6.58 22.51 -12.61
C PRO A 303 -5.65 23.39 -13.45
N HIS A 304 -4.43 22.88 -13.72
CA HIS A 304 -3.55 23.55 -14.66
C HIS A 304 -4.18 23.56 -16.07
N ASP A 305 -4.06 24.66 -16.81
CA ASP A 305 -4.50 24.73 -18.20
C ASP A 305 -3.82 23.63 -19.02
N THR A 306 -4.62 22.72 -19.56
CA THR A 306 -4.16 21.60 -20.39
C THR A 306 -4.16 21.94 -21.88
N ASN A 307 -4.34 23.21 -22.29
CA ASN A 307 -4.19 23.68 -23.67
C ASN A 307 -2.73 23.67 -24.17
N HIS A 308 -1.98 22.63 -23.85
CA HIS A 308 -0.71 22.36 -24.48
C HIS A 308 -0.94 21.39 -25.64
N ALA A 309 -0.39 21.72 -26.82
CA ALA A 309 -0.36 20.79 -27.94
C ALA A 309 0.29 19.46 -27.50
N TYR A 310 -0.18 18.32 -28.04
CA TYR A 310 0.26 16.94 -27.75
C TYR A 310 1.77 16.65 -27.88
N LEU A 311 2.59 17.66 -28.20
CA LEU A 311 4.03 17.54 -28.25
C LEU A 311 4.57 17.46 -26.82
N ASP A 312 5.03 16.26 -26.46
CA ASP A 312 5.61 15.92 -25.17
C ASP A 312 6.61 17.01 -24.68
N PRO A 313 6.25 17.79 -23.64
CA PRO A 313 7.13 18.82 -23.11
C PRO A 313 8.31 18.25 -22.30
N MET A 314 8.39 16.93 -22.09
CA MET A 314 9.44 16.30 -21.28
C MET A 314 10.71 15.93 -22.04
N ASP A 315 10.73 15.82 -23.38
CA ASP A 315 11.98 15.58 -24.11
C ASP A 315 12.82 16.88 -24.21
N ARG A 316 13.51 17.20 -23.11
CA ARG A 316 14.42 18.35 -23.02
C ARG A 316 15.74 18.14 -23.77
N ARG A 317 15.96 17.00 -24.44
CA ARG A 317 17.20 16.74 -25.17
C ARG A 317 17.24 17.66 -26.38
N LYS A 318 18.30 18.46 -26.48
CA LYS A 318 18.52 19.35 -27.62
C LYS A 318 18.68 18.52 -28.90
N VAL A 319 17.64 18.49 -29.73
CA VAL A 319 17.52 17.70 -30.97
C VAL A 319 18.79 17.78 -31.82
N GLY A 320 19.33 18.98 -32.04
CA GLY A 320 20.55 19.18 -32.83
C GLY A 320 21.82 18.54 -32.24
N LEU A 321 21.94 18.46 -30.90
CA LEU A 321 23.07 17.78 -30.25
C LEU A 321 22.94 16.26 -30.37
N LYS A 322 21.72 15.74 -30.35
CA LYS A 322 21.43 14.30 -30.46
C LYS A 322 21.60 13.79 -31.89
N TYR A 323 20.97 14.47 -32.86
CA TYR A 323 20.93 14.00 -34.24
C TYR A 323 22.04 14.57 -35.13
N GLY A 324 22.64 15.71 -34.79
CA GLY A 324 23.70 16.33 -35.59
C GLY A 324 24.90 15.41 -35.85
N PRO A 325 25.49 14.75 -34.83
CA PRO A 325 26.56 13.78 -35.05
C PRO A 325 26.12 12.55 -35.85
N LEU A 326 24.86 12.11 -35.68
CA LEU A 326 24.30 10.97 -36.40
C LEU A 326 24.13 11.29 -37.89
N TYR A 327 23.47 12.40 -38.21
CA TYR A 327 23.19 12.81 -39.60
C TYR A 327 24.45 13.22 -40.37
N LYS A 328 25.50 13.68 -39.67
CA LYS A 328 26.83 13.87 -40.29
C LYS A 328 27.49 12.56 -40.71
N ARG A 329 27.22 11.45 -40.01
CA ARG A 329 27.75 10.13 -40.34
C ARG A 329 26.90 9.43 -41.39
N GLU A 330 25.58 9.51 -41.21
CA GLU A 330 24.59 8.85 -42.03
C GLU A 330 23.33 9.71 -42.02
N ASN A 331 23.14 10.49 -43.09
CA ASN A 331 21.97 11.34 -43.25
C ASN A 331 20.81 10.46 -43.77
N PRO A 332 19.71 10.28 -43.01
CA PRO A 332 18.57 9.49 -43.48
C PRO A 332 17.77 10.22 -44.57
N PHE A 333 18.07 11.49 -44.86
CA PHE A 333 17.40 12.28 -45.89
C PHE A 333 18.20 12.21 -47.20
N PRO A 334 17.64 11.60 -48.26
CA PRO A 334 18.36 11.39 -49.52
C PRO A 334 18.33 12.63 -50.40
N GLU A 335 18.95 13.73 -49.94
CA GLU A 335 18.94 15.06 -50.61
C GLU A 335 19.44 15.02 -52.07
N GLU A 336 20.20 14.00 -52.46
CA GLU A 336 20.66 13.79 -53.82
C GLU A 336 19.57 13.34 -54.81
N ARG A 337 18.42 12.89 -54.31
CA ARG A 337 17.31 12.38 -55.13
C ARG A 337 16.28 13.48 -55.43
N HIS A 338 15.63 13.35 -56.58
CA HIS A 338 14.50 14.21 -56.99
C HIS A 338 14.82 15.70 -56.83
N ASP A 339 15.91 16.19 -57.43
CA ASP A 339 16.33 17.60 -57.42
C ASP A 339 16.39 18.27 -56.02
N GLY A 340 16.76 17.53 -54.97
CA GLY A 340 16.85 18.07 -53.61
C GLY A 340 15.65 17.75 -52.71
N PHE A 341 14.55 17.25 -53.26
CA PHE A 341 13.33 16.93 -52.49
C PHE A 341 13.40 15.57 -51.77
N GLY A 342 14.37 14.75 -52.13
CA GLY A 342 14.72 13.45 -51.58
C GLY A 342 13.75 12.31 -51.87
N PHE A 343 12.45 12.58 -51.92
CA PHE A 343 11.41 11.56 -52.12
C PHE A 343 10.49 11.95 -53.28
N ASP A 344 10.05 10.94 -54.03
CA ASP A 344 9.07 11.08 -55.12
C ASP A 344 7.67 11.32 -54.54
N ARG A 345 7.19 12.56 -54.59
CA ARG A 345 5.88 12.98 -54.08
C ARG A 345 5.26 13.96 -55.07
N ARG A 346 3.93 13.93 -55.21
CA ARG A 346 3.22 14.95 -55.99
C ARG A 346 3.52 16.33 -55.39
N THR A 347 3.91 17.28 -56.23
CA THR A 347 4.23 18.66 -55.81
C THR A 347 2.99 19.42 -55.36
N GLU A 348 1.83 19.07 -55.93
CA GLU A 348 0.53 19.61 -55.58
C GLU A 348 -0.51 18.48 -55.50
N ILE A 349 -1.37 18.55 -54.49
CA ILE A 349 -2.56 17.72 -54.34
C ILE A 349 -3.72 18.60 -53.88
N ASP A 350 -4.94 18.15 -54.16
CA ASP A 350 -6.13 18.72 -53.53
C ASP A 350 -6.22 18.18 -52.10
N ILE A 351 -5.68 18.92 -51.14
CA ILE A 351 -5.69 18.53 -49.73
C ILE A 351 -7.11 18.60 -49.13
N GLU A 352 -7.97 19.48 -49.65
CA GLU A 352 -9.35 19.63 -49.19
C GLU A 352 -10.19 18.39 -49.51
N ALA A 353 -9.83 17.64 -50.55
CA ALA A 353 -10.48 16.35 -50.84
C ALA A 353 -10.20 15.27 -49.77
N VAL A 354 -9.26 15.49 -48.84
CA VAL A 354 -8.84 14.53 -47.80
C VAL A 354 -8.80 15.11 -46.38
N MET A 355 -9.24 16.35 -46.19
CA MET A 355 -9.51 16.97 -44.88
C MET A 355 -10.98 16.81 -44.53
#